data_AF-A0A432V103-F1
#
_entry.id   AF-A0A432V103-F1
#
_cell.length_a   1.000
_cell.length_b   1.000
_cell.length_c   1.000
_cell.angle_alpha   90.00
_cell.angle_beta   90.00
_cell.angle_gamma   90.00
#
_symmetry.space_group_name_H-M   'P 1'
#
loop_
_entity.id
_entity.type
_entity.pdbx_description
1 polymer ?
#
loop_
_entity_poly.entity_id
_entity_poly.type
_entity_poly.pdbx_seq_one_letter_code
_entity_poly.pdbx_strand_id
1 'polypeptide(L)'
;MKDFWVSSGHHLLDRDEAGRLLVTDAFLKAYLARPELLPPETACEAELLLHHELLIHQPRRPVTQQEIAALEDPDARENWEYMIAFRDHVLATPSLEAAYLSLVRGVTSIPPLFMNQLTQLVLRNAVNGTNDPWLLRAAELFYRPQRVTFHEGSVLLADAETIELHEQNRHASPLFNMLGGPAVTELEILKETNAESYFARSDAFDLVLSLGGADSPARRGLADAMAIWIHHLLAVDVEIEPVERIEDEDWAWFVGLDAEATRIGNALWAGNELDPDAAERILALFRLTFCDTGEVHPDVGARPVWLIMAMTPDLMVRMKPQNLIAGLPLRVTAPRN
;
A
#
# COMPACT_ATOMS: atom_id res chain seq x y z
N MET A 1 21.36 -9.83 -6.92
CA MET A 1 20.01 -9.25 -7.02
C MET A 1 20.10 -7.88 -6.36
N LYS A 2 19.57 -6.82 -6.99
CA LYS A 2 19.59 -5.49 -6.39
C LYS A 2 18.57 -5.48 -5.25
N ASP A 3 18.96 -5.05 -4.07
CA ASP A 3 18.04 -4.93 -2.95
C ASP A 3 17.31 -3.60 -3.00
N PHE A 4 16.11 -3.55 -2.42
CA PHE A 4 15.25 -2.37 -2.40
C PHE A 4 14.24 -2.45 -1.24
N TRP A 5 13.73 -1.30 -0.82
CA TRP A 5 12.83 -1.13 0.34
C TRP A 5 13.37 -1.87 1.57
N VAL A 6 14.64 -1.66 1.91
CA VAL A 6 15.30 -2.32 3.04
C VAL A 6 14.59 -1.96 4.35
N SER A 7 14.09 -0.72 4.43
CA SER A 7 13.29 -0.18 5.55
C SER A 7 11.98 -0.92 5.80
N SER A 8 11.48 -1.72 4.84
CA SER A 8 10.29 -2.56 5.05
C SER A 8 10.47 -3.58 6.19
N GLY A 9 11.72 -3.95 6.50
CA GLY A 9 12.02 -4.99 7.49
C GLY A 9 11.90 -6.41 6.93
N HIS A 10 11.79 -6.58 5.60
CA HIS A 10 11.66 -7.90 4.96
C HIS A 10 12.82 -8.85 5.28
N HIS A 11 14.02 -8.32 5.54
CA HIS A 11 15.22 -9.09 5.92
C HIS A 11 15.15 -9.68 7.34
N LEU A 12 14.18 -9.24 8.15
CA LEU A 12 13.91 -9.78 9.48
C LEU A 12 12.96 -10.97 9.44
N LEU A 13 12.42 -11.31 8.28
CA LEU A 13 11.43 -12.38 8.11
C LEU A 13 12.06 -13.62 7.50
N ASP A 14 11.51 -14.78 7.84
CA ASP A 14 11.81 -16.04 7.16
C ASP A 14 10.76 -16.31 6.07
N ARG A 15 10.98 -17.36 5.27
CA ARG A 15 10.01 -17.82 4.27
C ARG A 15 9.65 -19.29 4.47
N ASP A 16 8.39 -19.64 4.21
CA ASP A 16 7.95 -21.03 4.15
C ASP A 16 8.33 -21.69 2.80
N GLU A 17 7.98 -22.97 2.63
CA GLU A 17 8.23 -23.72 1.40
C GLU A 17 7.53 -23.14 0.16
N ALA A 18 6.42 -22.41 0.38
CA ALA A 18 5.69 -21.70 -0.66
C ALA A 18 6.20 -20.27 -0.89
N GLY A 19 7.28 -19.87 -0.21
CA GLY A 19 7.87 -18.53 -0.33
C GLY A 19 7.14 -17.42 0.44
N ARG A 20 6.17 -17.75 1.28
CA ARG A 20 5.38 -16.79 2.08
C ARG A 20 6.13 -16.37 3.33
N LEU A 21 5.86 -15.15 3.82
CA LEU A 21 6.61 -14.54 4.91
C LEU A 21 6.21 -15.10 6.28
N LEU A 22 7.19 -15.59 7.03
CA LEU A 22 7.04 -16.11 8.39
C LEU A 22 7.50 -15.09 9.43
N VAL A 23 6.68 -14.91 10.46
CA VAL A 23 6.98 -14.03 11.60
C VAL A 23 8.15 -14.59 12.40
N THR A 24 9.18 -13.76 12.61
CA THR A 24 10.33 -14.08 13.46
C THR A 24 10.34 -13.21 14.70
N ASP A 25 11.19 -13.57 15.66
CA ASP A 25 11.41 -12.74 16.85
C ASP A 25 12.07 -11.41 16.51
N ALA A 26 12.98 -11.39 15.52
CA ALA A 26 13.66 -10.18 15.08
C ALA A 26 12.66 -9.16 14.49
N PHE A 27 11.69 -9.65 13.71
CA PHE A 27 10.61 -8.83 13.18
C PHE A 27 9.75 -8.20 14.28
N LEU A 28 9.29 -8.99 15.26
CA LEU A 28 8.49 -8.48 16.37
C LEU A 28 9.27 -7.47 17.23
N LYS A 29 10.56 -7.72 17.46
CA LYS A 29 11.43 -6.80 18.20
C LYS A 29 11.62 -5.46 17.48
N ALA A 30 11.69 -5.46 16.14
CA ALA A 30 11.77 -4.22 15.38
C ALA A 30 10.51 -3.34 15.54
N TYR A 31 9.33 -3.94 15.70
CA TYR A 31 8.11 -3.22 16.04
C TYR A 31 8.17 -2.61 17.44
N LEU A 32 8.59 -3.40 18.43
CA LEU A 32 8.73 -2.97 19.83
C LEU A 32 9.82 -1.90 20.03
N ALA A 33 10.77 -1.79 19.10
CA ALA A 33 11.82 -0.79 19.10
C ALA A 33 11.42 0.54 18.44
N ARG A 34 10.19 0.65 17.89
CA ARG A 34 9.74 1.90 17.26
C ARG A 34 9.50 3.00 18.30
N PRO A 35 9.69 4.28 17.94
CA PRO A 35 9.54 5.41 18.87
C PRO A 35 8.17 5.45 19.55
N GLU A 36 7.11 5.02 18.87
CA GLU A 36 5.73 5.04 19.40
C GLU A 36 5.51 4.04 20.55
N LEU A 37 6.37 3.02 20.67
CA LEU A 37 6.33 2.00 21.73
C LEU A 37 7.53 2.07 22.66
N LEU A 38 8.43 3.03 22.46
CA LEU A 38 9.56 3.24 23.34
C LEU A 38 9.05 4.00 24.59
N PRO A 39 9.12 3.40 25.80
CA PRO A 39 8.60 4.06 26.98
C PRO A 39 9.35 5.38 27.22
N PRO A 40 8.63 6.50 27.46
CA PRO A 40 9.27 7.78 27.78
C PRO A 40 9.99 7.72 29.14
N GLU A 41 10.83 8.72 29.43
CA GLU A 41 11.51 8.81 30.75
C GLU A 41 10.53 8.89 31.93
N THR A 42 9.29 9.31 31.68
CA THR A 42 8.19 9.40 32.65
C THR A 42 7.34 8.13 32.75
N ALA A 43 7.68 7.07 32.01
CA ALA A 43 6.94 5.82 32.00
C ALA A 43 6.90 5.17 33.38
N CYS A 44 5.77 4.53 33.69
CA CYS A 44 5.62 3.79 34.94
C CYS A 44 6.44 2.48 34.91
N GLU A 45 6.72 1.92 36.09
CA GLU A 45 7.50 0.67 36.21
C GLU A 45 6.86 -0.50 35.44
N ALA A 46 5.53 -0.58 35.43
CA ALA A 46 4.80 -1.62 34.70
C ALA A 46 5.06 -1.56 33.18
N GLU A 47 5.09 -0.36 32.61
CA GLU A 47 5.37 -0.15 31.18
C GLU A 47 6.82 -0.52 30.83
N LEU A 48 7.77 -0.06 31.64
CA LEU A 48 9.20 -0.36 31.46
C LEU A 48 9.47 -1.87 31.53
N LEU A 49 8.85 -2.55 32.50
CA LEU A 49 8.95 -4.00 32.64
C LEU A 49 8.33 -4.73 31.45
N LEU A 50 7.11 -4.35 31.04
CA LEU A 50 6.43 -4.96 29.90
C LEU A 50 7.25 -4.81 28.61
N HIS A 51 7.75 -3.60 28.34
CA HIS A 51 8.59 -3.30 27.19
C HIS A 51 9.88 -4.13 27.21
N HIS A 52 10.61 -4.10 28.33
CA HIS A 52 11.87 -4.82 28.50
C HIS A 52 11.70 -6.33 28.30
N GLU A 53 10.69 -6.93 28.94
CA GLU A 53 10.42 -8.38 28.83
C GLU A 53 10.15 -8.82 27.39
N LEU A 54 9.32 -8.07 26.66
CA LEU A 54 8.98 -8.42 25.28
C LEU A 54 10.14 -8.16 24.31
N LEU A 55 10.82 -7.02 24.45
CA LEU A 55 11.90 -6.62 23.55
C LEU A 55 13.15 -7.52 23.73
N ILE A 56 13.51 -7.83 24.97
CA ILE A 56 14.74 -8.57 25.27
C ILE A 56 14.50 -10.08 25.26
N HIS A 57 13.46 -10.56 25.95
CA HIS A 57 13.35 -11.97 26.31
C HIS A 57 12.34 -12.74 25.46
N GLN A 58 11.07 -12.31 25.45
CA GLN A 58 9.98 -13.13 24.90
C GLN A 58 8.99 -12.31 24.06
N PRO A 59 9.33 -11.94 22.81
CA PRO A 59 8.45 -11.10 21.97
C PRO A 59 7.10 -11.75 21.67
N ARG A 60 7.02 -13.09 21.69
CA ARG A 60 5.79 -13.87 21.45
C ARG A 60 4.97 -14.17 22.70
N ARG A 61 5.42 -13.73 23.88
CA ARG A 61 4.72 -14.01 25.15
C ARG A 61 3.30 -13.40 25.11
N PRO A 62 2.25 -14.15 25.43
CA PRO A 62 0.91 -13.59 25.62
C PRO A 62 0.92 -12.46 26.65
N VAL A 63 0.26 -11.35 26.33
CA VAL A 63 0.11 -10.20 27.24
C VAL A 63 -1.35 -10.09 27.61
N THR A 64 -1.63 -10.07 28.91
CA THR A 64 -2.99 -10.01 29.42
C THR A 64 -3.52 -8.58 29.45
N GLN A 65 -4.85 -8.41 29.38
CA GLN A 65 -5.48 -7.11 29.57
C GLN A 65 -5.16 -6.50 30.95
N GLN A 66 -4.90 -7.33 31.97
CA GLN A 66 -4.52 -6.85 33.29
C GLN A 66 -3.13 -6.21 33.29
N GLU A 67 -2.17 -6.75 32.53
CA GLU A 67 -0.85 -6.16 32.38
C GLU A 67 -0.93 -4.81 31.67
N ILE A 68 -1.76 -4.69 30.62
CA ILE A 68 -1.97 -3.42 29.93
C ILE A 68 -2.69 -2.42 30.85
N ALA A 69 -3.74 -2.83 31.56
CA ALA A 69 -4.48 -1.97 32.49
C ALA A 69 -3.62 -1.44 33.67
N ALA A 70 -2.49 -2.08 33.96
CA ALA A 70 -1.55 -1.64 34.99
C ALA A 70 -0.67 -0.45 34.57
N LEU A 71 -0.57 -0.14 33.27
CA LEU A 71 0.11 1.06 32.80
C LEU A 71 -0.65 2.30 33.25
N GLU A 72 0.03 3.33 33.75
CA GLU A 72 -0.63 4.53 34.28
C GLU A 72 -1.15 5.45 33.18
N ASP A 73 -0.38 5.62 32.11
CA ASP A 73 -0.68 6.49 30.98
C ASP A 73 -1.77 5.88 30.07
N PRO A 74 -2.92 6.55 29.87
CA PRO A 74 -3.96 6.09 28.95
C PRO A 74 -3.48 5.95 27.50
N ASP A 75 -2.60 6.82 27.02
CA ASP A 75 -2.14 6.80 25.64
C ASP A 75 -1.20 5.61 25.42
N ALA A 76 -0.34 5.32 26.42
CA ALA A 76 0.48 4.12 26.42
C ALA A 76 -0.39 2.84 26.42
N ARG A 77 -1.45 2.79 27.24
CA ARG A 77 -2.39 1.64 27.24
C ARG A 77 -2.96 1.39 25.85
N GLU A 78 -3.47 2.44 25.19
CA GLU A 78 -4.04 2.32 23.85
C GLU A 78 -3.00 1.84 22.82
N ASN A 79 -1.78 2.39 22.83
CA ASN A 79 -0.70 1.94 21.95
C ASN A 79 -0.34 0.46 22.16
N TRP A 80 -0.27 0.01 23.41
CA TRP A 80 -0.02 -1.38 23.75
C TRP A 80 -1.19 -2.29 23.34
N GLU A 81 -2.45 -1.87 23.51
CA GLU A 81 -3.62 -2.63 23.04
C GLU A 81 -3.55 -2.87 21.52
N TYR A 82 -3.27 -1.82 20.74
CA TYR A 82 -3.14 -1.95 19.29
C TYR A 82 -1.96 -2.84 18.87
N MET A 83 -0.80 -2.65 19.51
CA MET A 83 0.39 -3.44 19.18
C MET A 83 0.20 -4.93 19.53
N ILE A 84 -0.36 -5.24 20.69
CA ILE A 84 -0.61 -6.62 21.11
C ILE A 84 -1.67 -7.28 20.23
N ALA A 85 -2.75 -6.57 19.89
CA ALA A 85 -3.76 -7.07 18.95
C ALA A 85 -3.16 -7.39 17.58
N PHE A 86 -2.30 -6.51 17.04
CA PHE A 86 -1.60 -6.74 15.78
C PHE A 86 -0.65 -7.95 15.87
N ARG A 87 0.18 -8.01 16.92
CA ARG A 87 1.12 -9.12 17.14
C ARG A 87 0.39 -10.46 17.21
N ASP A 88 -0.66 -10.53 18.02
CA ASP A 88 -1.39 -11.77 18.25
C ASP A 88 -2.09 -12.21 16.95
N HIS A 89 -2.57 -11.27 16.13
CA HIS A 89 -3.12 -11.57 14.80
C HIS A 89 -2.08 -12.19 13.84
N VAL A 90 -0.88 -11.59 13.74
CA VAL A 90 0.16 -12.13 12.85
C VAL A 90 0.76 -13.44 13.36
N LEU A 91 0.70 -13.69 14.68
CA LEU A 91 1.11 -14.98 15.28
C LEU A 91 0.04 -16.07 15.14
N ALA A 92 -1.24 -15.70 15.06
CA ALA A 92 -2.35 -16.63 14.90
C ALA A 92 -2.52 -17.15 13.47
N THR A 93 -1.81 -16.56 12.50
CA THR A 93 -1.89 -16.91 11.08
C THR A 93 -0.59 -17.57 10.62
N PRO A 94 -0.65 -18.45 9.60
CA PRO A 94 0.52 -19.22 9.16
C PRO A 94 1.57 -18.38 8.43
N SER A 95 1.21 -17.21 7.90
CA SER A 95 2.12 -16.27 7.23
C SER A 95 1.57 -14.84 7.27
N LEU A 96 2.40 -13.84 6.97
CA LEU A 96 1.94 -12.44 6.87
C LEU A 96 0.94 -12.22 5.73
N GLU A 97 1.05 -12.96 4.63
CA GLU A 97 0.05 -12.97 3.55
C GLU A 97 -1.31 -13.46 4.07
N ALA A 98 -1.31 -14.55 4.84
CA ALA A 98 -2.54 -15.05 5.46
C ALA A 98 -3.11 -14.05 6.49
N ALA A 99 -2.25 -13.41 7.27
CA ALA A 99 -2.63 -12.32 8.17
C ALA A 99 -3.31 -11.18 7.41
N TYR A 100 -2.70 -10.72 6.32
CA TYR A 100 -3.21 -9.66 5.47
C TYR A 100 -4.58 -10.01 4.87
N LEU A 101 -4.70 -11.20 4.24
CA LEU A 101 -5.96 -11.68 3.67
C LEU A 101 -7.08 -11.78 4.71
N SER A 102 -6.77 -12.23 5.92
CA SER A 102 -7.74 -12.30 7.01
C SER A 102 -8.23 -10.93 7.45
N LEU A 103 -7.39 -9.88 7.39
CA LEU A 103 -7.80 -8.52 7.72
C LEU A 103 -8.69 -7.92 6.62
N VAL A 104 -8.30 -8.12 5.36
CA VAL A 104 -9.07 -7.61 4.22
C VAL A 104 -10.47 -8.24 4.14
N ARG A 105 -10.59 -9.52 4.50
CA ARG A 105 -11.86 -10.26 4.49
C ARG A 105 -12.64 -10.17 5.81
N GLY A 106 -11.98 -9.74 6.88
CA GLY A 106 -12.52 -9.71 8.23
C GLY A 106 -13.15 -8.37 8.61
N VAL A 107 -13.70 -8.33 9.83
CA VAL A 107 -14.27 -7.12 10.44
C VAL A 107 -13.32 -6.51 11.48
N THR A 108 -12.18 -7.17 11.74
CA THR A 108 -11.22 -6.74 12.76
C THR A 108 -10.65 -5.37 12.41
N SER A 109 -10.88 -4.40 13.30
CA SER A 109 -10.30 -3.07 13.17
C SER A 109 -8.87 -3.10 13.70
N ILE A 110 -7.90 -3.15 12.78
CA ILE A 110 -6.50 -2.85 13.08
C ILE A 110 -6.22 -1.44 12.58
N PRO A 111 -5.42 -0.62 13.30
CA PRO A 111 -5.01 0.69 12.82
C PRO A 111 -4.48 0.65 11.37
N PRO A 112 -4.84 1.63 10.52
CA PRO A 112 -4.41 1.67 9.12
C PRO A 112 -2.89 1.58 8.92
N LEU A 113 -2.10 2.05 9.89
CA LEU A 113 -0.64 1.96 9.89
C LEU A 113 -0.15 0.51 9.72
N PHE A 114 -0.68 -0.42 10.51
CA PHE A 114 -0.28 -1.83 10.42
C PHE A 114 -0.70 -2.47 9.10
N MET A 115 -1.87 -2.08 8.57
CA MET A 115 -2.32 -2.52 7.24
C MET A 115 -1.35 -2.06 6.14
N ASN A 116 -0.89 -0.81 6.20
CA ASN A 116 0.08 -0.28 5.24
C ASN A 116 1.43 -0.99 5.34
N GLN A 117 1.90 -1.27 6.56
CA GLN A 117 3.16 -2.00 6.77
C GLN A 117 3.09 -3.46 6.28
N LEU A 118 1.98 -4.16 6.55
CA LEU A 118 1.75 -5.49 5.99
C LEU A 118 1.70 -5.45 4.47
N THR A 119 1.02 -4.46 3.89
CA THR A 119 0.99 -4.23 2.44
C THR A 119 2.41 -4.10 1.90
N GLN A 120 3.25 -3.25 2.49
CA GLN A 120 4.64 -3.05 2.06
C GLN A 120 5.46 -4.35 2.11
N LEU A 121 5.37 -5.10 3.22
CA LEU A 121 6.11 -6.36 3.40
C LEU A 121 5.70 -7.44 2.39
N VAL A 122 4.38 -7.66 2.27
CA VAL A 122 3.84 -8.64 1.34
C VAL A 122 4.18 -8.25 -0.10
N LEU A 123 4.06 -6.96 -0.44
CA LEU A 123 4.36 -6.48 -1.78
C LEU A 123 5.85 -6.62 -2.08
N ARG A 124 6.72 -6.28 -1.13
CA ARG A 124 8.18 -6.51 -1.26
C ARG A 124 8.51 -7.96 -1.56
N ASN A 125 7.79 -8.90 -0.94
CA ASN A 125 7.94 -10.32 -1.21
C ASN A 125 7.41 -10.70 -2.60
N ALA A 126 6.22 -10.19 -2.96
CA ALA A 126 5.58 -10.46 -4.24
C ALA A 126 6.42 -10.00 -5.44
N VAL A 127 7.03 -8.82 -5.36
CA VAL A 127 7.89 -8.26 -6.42
C VAL A 127 9.36 -8.66 -6.28
N ASN A 128 9.69 -9.63 -5.40
CA ASN A 128 11.07 -10.03 -5.19
C ASN A 128 11.67 -10.64 -6.46
N GLY A 129 12.84 -10.15 -6.87
CA GLY A 129 13.51 -10.59 -8.11
C GLY A 129 13.22 -9.70 -9.33
N THR A 130 12.25 -8.80 -9.22
CA THR A 130 12.00 -7.77 -10.25
C THR A 130 13.17 -6.79 -10.32
N ASN A 131 13.58 -6.45 -11.53
CA ASN A 131 14.62 -5.44 -11.80
C ASN A 131 14.09 -4.24 -12.59
N ASP A 132 12.77 -4.08 -12.71
CA ASP A 132 12.12 -2.95 -13.37
C ASP A 132 11.86 -1.80 -12.38
N PRO A 133 12.56 -0.66 -12.50
CA PRO A 133 12.36 0.50 -11.63
C PRO A 133 10.98 1.14 -11.74
N TRP A 134 10.31 1.07 -12.91
CA TRP A 134 8.97 1.66 -13.05
C TRP A 134 7.93 0.84 -12.31
N LEU A 135 8.01 -0.49 -12.40
CA LEU A 135 7.16 -1.39 -11.62
C LEU A 135 7.36 -1.14 -10.12
N LEU A 136 8.61 -1.11 -9.65
CA LEU A 136 8.89 -0.86 -8.23
C LEU A 136 8.42 0.54 -7.80
N ARG A 137 8.74 1.59 -8.54
CA ARG A 137 8.28 2.94 -8.20
C ARG A 137 6.75 3.05 -8.21
N ALA A 138 6.07 2.42 -9.16
CA ALA A 138 4.61 2.39 -9.20
C ALA A 138 4.01 1.56 -8.05
N ALA A 139 4.65 0.47 -7.67
CA ALA A 139 4.24 -0.37 -6.55
C ALA A 139 4.27 0.39 -5.20
N GLU A 140 5.07 1.44 -5.06
CA GLU A 140 5.05 2.29 -3.86
C GLU A 140 3.67 2.93 -3.58
N LEU A 141 2.84 3.15 -4.61
CA LEU A 141 1.47 3.69 -4.45
C LEU A 141 0.60 2.81 -3.53
N PHE A 142 0.92 1.52 -3.42
CA PHE A 142 0.15 0.55 -2.63
C PHE A 142 0.21 0.85 -1.13
N TYR A 143 1.30 1.43 -0.66
CA TYR A 143 1.54 1.66 0.77
C TYR A 143 1.95 3.09 1.10
N ARG A 144 2.18 3.95 0.11
CA ARG A 144 2.53 5.37 0.31
C ARG A 144 1.56 6.31 -0.42
N PRO A 145 0.90 7.25 0.29
CA PRO A 145 0.12 8.32 -0.33
C PRO A 145 0.97 9.17 -1.28
N GLN A 146 0.41 9.56 -2.43
CA GLN A 146 1.09 10.40 -3.41
C GLN A 146 0.40 11.75 -3.53
N ARG A 147 1.19 12.83 -3.62
CA ARG A 147 0.75 14.15 -4.04
C ARG A 147 0.73 14.23 -5.56
N VAL A 148 -0.37 14.71 -6.10
CA VAL A 148 -0.58 14.90 -7.53
C VAL A 148 -0.16 16.30 -7.93
N THR A 149 0.56 16.42 -9.04
CA THR A 149 0.87 17.70 -9.68
C THR A 149 0.72 17.58 -11.18
N PHE A 150 0.10 18.59 -11.79
CA PHE A 150 -0.02 18.69 -13.23
C PHE A 150 1.10 19.56 -13.77
N HIS A 151 1.93 19.01 -14.66
CA HIS A 151 3.07 19.74 -15.24
C HIS A 151 3.25 19.36 -16.71
N GLU A 152 3.30 20.35 -17.60
CA GLU A 152 3.49 20.16 -19.05
C GLU A 152 2.55 19.10 -19.67
N GLY A 153 1.28 19.07 -19.21
CA GLY A 153 0.28 18.11 -19.69
C GLY A 153 0.45 16.68 -19.17
N SER A 154 1.39 16.45 -18.24
CA SER A 154 1.59 15.16 -17.56
C SER A 154 1.12 15.22 -16.12
N VAL A 155 0.63 14.08 -15.62
CA VAL A 155 0.32 13.88 -14.20
C VAL A 155 1.56 13.31 -13.51
N LEU A 156 2.07 14.06 -12.52
CA LEU A 156 3.20 13.69 -11.70
C LEU A 156 2.72 13.23 -10.32
N LEU A 157 3.24 12.10 -9.86
CA LEU A 157 3.00 11.54 -8.54
C LEU A 157 4.30 11.56 -7.74
N ALA A 158 4.31 12.34 -6.66
CA ALA A 158 5.41 12.41 -5.71
C ALA A 158 4.96 11.87 -4.36
N ASP A 159 5.88 11.28 -3.61
CA ASP A 159 5.56 10.81 -2.26
C ASP A 159 5.13 11.96 -1.35
N ALA A 160 3.99 11.80 -0.66
CA ALA A 160 3.42 12.88 0.13
C ALA A 160 4.28 13.26 1.34
N GLU A 161 4.87 12.27 2.03
CA GLU A 161 5.73 12.51 3.19
C GLU A 161 7.03 13.20 2.77
N THR A 162 7.65 12.76 1.66
CA THR A 162 8.81 13.43 1.08
C THR A 162 8.51 14.88 0.74
N ILE A 163 7.35 15.17 0.15
CA ILE A 163 6.95 16.55 -0.18
C ILE A 163 6.74 17.39 1.09
N GLU A 164 6.03 16.87 2.09
CA GLU A 164 5.80 17.59 3.35
C GLU A 164 7.12 17.92 4.06
N LEU A 165 8.07 16.98 4.10
CA LEU A 165 9.40 17.22 4.66
C LEU A 165 10.18 18.30 3.89
N HIS A 166 10.12 18.28 2.56
CA HIS A 166 10.74 19.32 1.73
C HIS A 166 10.11 20.69 1.96
N GLU A 167 8.77 20.77 2.06
CA GLU A 167 8.07 22.02 2.35
C GLU A 167 8.44 22.59 3.73
N GLN A 168 8.51 21.75 4.76
CA GLN A 168 8.95 22.14 6.11
C GLN A 168 10.39 22.70 6.09
N ASN A 169 11.32 22.01 5.42
CA ASN A 169 12.69 22.46 5.26
C ASN A 169 12.79 23.78 4.48
N ARG A 170 11.94 23.96 3.46
CA ARG A 170 11.89 25.18 2.67
C ARG A 170 11.38 26.37 3.50
N HIS A 171 10.33 26.16 4.29
CA HIS A 171 9.80 27.19 5.19
C HIS A 171 10.80 27.64 6.24
N ALA A 172 11.69 26.75 6.69
CA ALA A 172 12.79 27.09 7.59
C ALA A 172 13.89 27.96 6.94
N SER A 173 13.93 28.08 5.59
CA SER A 173 14.94 28.86 4.86
C SER A 173 14.36 30.11 4.19
N PRO A 174 14.69 31.32 4.67
CA PRO A 174 14.16 32.58 4.12
C PRO A 174 14.43 32.80 2.62
N LEU A 175 15.55 32.28 2.10
CA LEU A 175 15.93 32.45 0.69
C LEU A 175 15.04 31.63 -0.25
N PHE A 176 14.70 30.40 0.12
CA PHE A 176 13.83 29.57 -0.72
C PHE A 176 12.37 30.03 -0.66
N ASN A 177 11.92 30.58 0.47
CA ASN A 177 10.60 31.23 0.56
C ASN A 177 10.46 32.42 -0.41
N MET A 178 11.57 33.07 -0.80
CA MET A 178 11.56 34.20 -1.76
C MET A 178 11.60 33.75 -3.23
N LEU A 179 12.06 32.54 -3.54
CA LEU A 179 12.27 32.08 -4.91
C LEU A 179 11.00 31.52 -5.58
N GLY A 180 10.03 31.03 -4.80
CA GLY A 180 8.71 30.59 -5.26
C GLY A 180 8.72 29.33 -6.15
N GLY A 181 7.81 28.38 -5.88
CA GLY A 181 7.61 27.19 -6.71
C GLY A 181 7.12 25.97 -5.91
N PRO A 182 6.46 24.97 -6.54
CA PRO A 182 6.03 23.74 -5.85
C PRO A 182 7.23 22.94 -5.33
N ALA A 183 7.14 22.25 -4.19
CA ALA A 183 8.22 21.35 -3.74
C ALA A 183 8.51 20.20 -4.73
N VAL A 184 7.48 19.76 -5.45
CA VAL A 184 7.57 18.68 -6.46
C VAL A 184 8.57 19.00 -7.58
N THR A 185 8.79 20.26 -7.94
CA THR A 185 9.69 20.62 -9.05
C THR A 185 11.17 20.45 -8.72
N GLU A 186 11.51 20.27 -7.43
CA GLU A 186 12.88 19.97 -7.00
C GLU A 186 13.17 18.46 -6.97
N LEU A 187 12.11 17.63 -7.00
CA LEU A 187 12.25 16.18 -7.05
C LEU A 187 12.52 15.70 -8.47
N GLU A 188 13.29 14.62 -8.57
CA GLU A 188 13.74 14.09 -9.85
C GLU A 188 12.70 13.13 -10.43
N ILE A 189 12.25 13.36 -11.67
CA ILE A 189 11.34 12.46 -12.37
C ILE A 189 12.10 11.19 -12.80
N LEU A 190 11.51 10.02 -12.55
CA LEU A 190 12.02 8.73 -13.02
C LEU A 190 12.03 8.69 -14.55
N LYS A 191 13.22 8.50 -15.13
CA LYS A 191 13.51 8.46 -16.56
C LYS A 191 14.50 7.34 -16.85
N GLU A 192 14.60 6.91 -18.11
CA GLU A 192 15.56 5.89 -18.52
C GLU A 192 17.00 6.21 -18.10
N THR A 193 17.39 7.48 -18.14
CA THR A 193 18.75 7.92 -17.78
C THR A 193 19.09 7.78 -16.30
N ASN A 194 18.09 7.74 -15.41
CA ASN A 194 18.28 7.65 -13.96
C ASN A 194 17.63 6.41 -13.33
N ALA A 195 16.96 5.56 -14.11
CA ALA A 195 16.19 4.42 -13.62
C ALA A 195 17.04 3.44 -12.79
N GLU A 196 18.30 3.23 -13.18
CA GLU A 196 19.25 2.40 -12.44
C GLU A 196 19.53 2.90 -11.02
N SER A 197 19.43 4.21 -10.77
CA SER A 197 19.65 4.82 -9.46
C SER A 197 18.54 4.51 -8.46
N TYR A 198 17.37 4.05 -8.94
CA TYR A 198 16.20 3.74 -8.11
C TYR A 198 16.56 2.80 -6.95
N PHE A 199 17.28 1.72 -7.21
CA PHE A 199 17.57 0.70 -6.19
C PHE A 199 18.36 1.27 -5.01
N ALA A 200 19.36 2.10 -5.28
CA ALA A 200 20.18 2.74 -4.25
C ALA A 200 19.41 3.82 -3.45
N ARG A 201 18.27 4.30 -4.00
CA ARG A 201 17.43 5.36 -3.43
C ARG A 201 16.05 4.88 -3.02
N SER A 202 15.78 3.57 -3.10
CA SER A 202 14.43 3.03 -2.96
C SER A 202 13.80 3.31 -1.59
N ASP A 203 14.62 3.50 -0.56
CA ASP A 203 14.18 3.88 0.79
C ASP A 203 14.06 5.40 1.00
N ALA A 204 14.48 6.23 0.03
CA ALA A 204 14.35 7.69 0.08
C ALA A 204 13.01 8.17 -0.48
N PHE A 205 12.32 7.36 -1.29
CA PHE A 205 11.02 7.68 -1.90
C PHE A 205 10.97 9.07 -2.56
N ASP A 206 12.06 9.45 -3.23
CA ASP A 206 12.32 10.82 -3.71
C ASP A 206 12.23 10.97 -5.23
N LEU A 207 11.95 9.88 -5.95
CA LEU A 207 11.72 9.88 -7.39
C LEU A 207 10.25 10.14 -7.71
N VAL A 208 9.98 11.00 -8.69
CA VAL A 208 8.62 11.31 -9.14
C VAL A 208 8.20 10.36 -10.26
N LEU A 209 7.01 9.79 -10.15
CA LEU A 209 6.42 8.94 -11.19
C LEU A 209 5.55 9.81 -12.13
N SER A 210 5.89 9.85 -13.41
CA SER A 210 5.05 10.51 -14.43
C SER A 210 4.12 9.50 -15.08
N LEU A 211 2.81 9.60 -14.85
CA LEU A 211 1.83 8.63 -15.35
C LEU A 211 1.71 8.62 -16.88
N GLY A 212 1.99 9.74 -17.57
CA GLY A 212 1.86 9.83 -19.03
C GLY A 212 0.52 9.31 -19.59
N GLY A 213 0.54 8.87 -20.85
CA GLY A 213 -0.57 8.14 -21.48
C GLY A 213 -0.58 6.65 -21.15
N ALA A 214 -1.54 5.90 -21.70
CA ALA A 214 -1.70 4.45 -21.52
C ALA A 214 -0.42 3.67 -21.84
N ASP A 215 0.31 4.07 -22.88
CA ASP A 215 1.59 3.46 -23.27
C ASP A 215 2.79 3.95 -22.45
N SER A 216 2.59 4.57 -21.29
CA SER A 216 3.71 4.99 -20.44
C SER A 216 4.31 3.80 -19.67
N PRO A 217 5.63 3.80 -19.41
CA PRO A 217 6.24 2.82 -18.51
C PRO A 217 5.65 2.85 -17.10
N ALA A 218 5.20 4.02 -16.62
CA ALA A 218 4.60 4.17 -15.30
C ALA A 218 3.28 3.44 -15.15
N ARG A 219 2.36 3.59 -16.13
CA ARG A 219 1.07 2.88 -16.10
C ARG A 219 1.25 1.39 -16.33
N ARG A 220 2.15 0.97 -17.23
CA ARG A 220 2.50 -0.46 -17.38
C ARG A 220 3.07 -1.05 -16.10
N GLY A 221 4.03 -0.38 -15.46
CA GLY A 221 4.60 -0.82 -14.19
C GLY A 221 3.55 -0.93 -13.07
N LEU A 222 2.58 -0.01 -13.03
CA LEU A 222 1.45 -0.11 -12.09
C LEU A 222 0.54 -1.31 -12.40
N ALA A 223 0.24 -1.55 -13.68
CA ALA A 223 -0.55 -2.69 -14.13
C ALA A 223 0.12 -4.02 -13.76
N ASP A 224 1.43 -4.15 -14.03
CA ASP A 224 2.23 -5.32 -13.68
C ASP A 224 2.28 -5.54 -12.16
N ALA A 225 2.47 -4.47 -11.38
CA ALA A 225 2.46 -4.55 -9.93
C ALA A 225 1.09 -5.04 -9.39
N MET A 226 -0.02 -4.59 -9.97
CA MET A 226 -1.36 -5.07 -9.62
C MET A 226 -1.56 -6.55 -9.98
N ALA A 227 -1.09 -6.98 -11.16
CA ALA A 227 -1.18 -8.37 -11.57
C ALA A 227 -0.35 -9.30 -10.66
N ILE A 228 0.89 -8.90 -10.34
CA ILE A 228 1.76 -9.62 -9.39
C ILE A 228 1.10 -9.71 -8.01
N TRP A 229 0.50 -8.61 -7.53
CA TRP A 229 -0.19 -8.57 -6.25
C TRP A 229 -1.37 -9.55 -6.18
N ILE A 230 -2.21 -9.57 -7.22
CA ILE A 230 -3.36 -10.47 -7.32
C ILE A 230 -2.88 -11.93 -7.38
N HIS A 231 -1.90 -12.23 -8.23
CA HIS A 231 -1.34 -13.59 -8.33
C HIS A 231 -0.73 -14.04 -7.00
N HIS A 232 0.10 -13.22 -6.36
CA HIS A 232 0.80 -13.58 -5.12
C HIS A 232 -0.16 -13.92 -3.97
N LEU A 233 -1.28 -13.18 -3.85
CA LEU A 233 -2.20 -13.35 -2.74
C LEU A 233 -3.35 -14.32 -3.02
N LEU A 234 -3.78 -14.43 -4.28
CA LEU A 234 -4.98 -15.19 -4.65
C LEU A 234 -4.69 -16.38 -5.55
N ALA A 235 -3.48 -16.50 -6.08
CA ALA A 235 -3.11 -17.47 -7.11
C ALA A 235 -4.04 -17.40 -8.35
N VAL A 236 -4.48 -16.18 -8.68
CA VAL A 236 -5.32 -15.90 -9.85
C VAL A 236 -4.49 -15.15 -10.88
N ASP A 237 -4.47 -15.69 -12.10
CA ASP A 237 -3.79 -15.07 -13.24
C ASP A 237 -4.71 -14.09 -13.95
N VAL A 238 -4.23 -12.86 -14.08
CA VAL A 238 -4.92 -11.76 -14.75
C VAL A 238 -3.96 -11.02 -15.68
N GLU A 239 -4.52 -10.47 -16.74
CA GLU A 239 -3.85 -9.49 -17.60
C GLU A 239 -4.47 -8.12 -17.31
N ILE A 240 -3.62 -7.11 -17.12
CA ILE A 240 -4.04 -5.75 -16.83
C ILE A 240 -3.41 -4.81 -17.84
N GLU A 241 -4.24 -4.13 -18.62
CA GLU A 241 -3.82 -3.21 -19.67
C GLU A 241 -4.20 -1.78 -19.28
N PRO A 242 -3.27 -0.80 -19.31
CA PRO A 242 -3.64 0.60 -19.23
C PRO A 242 -4.48 1.02 -20.43
N VAL A 243 -5.51 1.83 -20.20
CA VAL A 243 -6.36 2.39 -21.27
C VAL A 243 -6.58 3.89 -21.04
N GLU A 244 -6.87 4.64 -22.11
CA GLU A 244 -7.16 6.08 -21.99
C GLU A 244 -8.61 6.38 -21.65
N ARG A 245 -9.53 5.49 -22.03
CA ARG A 245 -10.97 5.65 -21.83
C ARG A 245 -11.64 4.29 -21.78
N ILE A 246 -12.81 4.25 -21.16
CA ILE A 246 -13.70 3.10 -21.16
C ILE A 246 -14.53 3.19 -22.45
N GLU A 247 -14.33 2.25 -23.38
CA GLU A 247 -15.05 2.20 -24.68
C GLU A 247 -16.15 1.12 -24.73
N ASP A 248 -16.55 0.58 -23.58
CA ASP A 248 -17.44 -0.58 -23.50
C ASP A 248 -18.87 -0.19 -23.08
N GLU A 249 -19.84 -0.53 -23.92
CA GLU A 249 -21.27 -0.37 -23.63
C GLU A 249 -21.73 -1.38 -22.55
N ASP A 250 -21.05 -2.51 -22.41
CA ASP A 250 -21.38 -3.60 -21.47
C ASP A 250 -20.54 -3.51 -20.19
N TRP A 251 -20.65 -2.39 -19.47
CA TRP A 251 -20.03 -2.18 -18.15
C TRP A 251 -20.49 -3.25 -17.14
N ALA A 252 -19.72 -4.32 -17.00
CA ALA A 252 -20.08 -5.47 -16.16
C ALA A 252 -19.55 -5.43 -14.74
N TRP A 253 -18.42 -4.78 -14.50
CA TRP A 253 -17.83 -4.66 -13.17
C TRP A 253 -16.77 -3.56 -13.13
N PHE A 254 -16.54 -2.98 -11.95
CA PHE A 254 -15.40 -2.08 -11.74
C PHE A 254 -14.81 -2.27 -10.34
N VAL A 255 -13.56 -1.86 -10.18
CA VAL A 255 -12.88 -1.75 -8.89
C VAL A 255 -12.23 -0.37 -8.80
N GLY A 256 -12.62 0.41 -7.80
CA GLY A 256 -11.92 1.65 -7.46
C GLY A 256 -10.60 1.32 -6.77
N LEU A 257 -9.48 1.81 -7.31
CA LEU A 257 -8.15 1.65 -6.73
C LEU A 257 -7.94 2.56 -5.51
N ASP A 258 -8.81 3.53 -5.28
CA ASP A 258 -8.83 4.41 -4.12
C ASP A 258 -10.29 4.75 -3.73
N ALA A 259 -10.45 5.53 -2.65
CA ALA A 259 -11.78 5.91 -2.15
C ALA A 259 -12.57 6.79 -3.13
N GLU A 260 -11.90 7.72 -3.82
CA GLU A 260 -12.56 8.62 -4.77
C GLU A 260 -12.95 7.87 -6.04
N ALA A 261 -12.06 7.01 -6.55
CA ALA A 261 -12.39 6.14 -7.68
C ALA A 261 -13.56 5.19 -7.36
N THR A 262 -13.64 4.69 -6.12
CA THR A 262 -14.77 3.87 -5.67
C THR A 262 -16.06 4.69 -5.67
N ARG A 263 -16.02 5.95 -5.21
CA ARG A 263 -17.17 6.87 -5.22
C ARG A 263 -17.63 7.17 -6.66
N ILE A 264 -16.70 7.48 -7.56
CA ILE A 264 -16.95 7.76 -8.98
C ILE A 264 -17.55 6.53 -9.65
N GLY A 265 -16.93 5.36 -9.51
CA GLY A 265 -17.41 4.13 -10.11
C GLY A 265 -18.78 3.71 -9.59
N ASN A 266 -19.08 3.88 -8.29
CA ASN A 266 -20.42 3.62 -7.75
C ASN A 266 -21.48 4.55 -8.36
N ALA A 267 -21.15 5.82 -8.61
CA ALA A 267 -22.07 6.75 -9.25
C ALA A 267 -22.37 6.34 -10.70
N LEU A 268 -21.33 5.95 -11.46
CA LEU A 268 -21.45 5.44 -12.82
C LEU A 268 -22.28 4.16 -12.87
N TRP A 269 -22.01 3.23 -11.96
CA TRP A 269 -22.74 1.96 -11.85
C TRP A 269 -24.23 2.16 -11.54
N ALA A 270 -24.57 3.16 -10.73
CA ALA A 270 -25.95 3.52 -10.45
C ALA A 270 -26.65 4.27 -11.60
N GLY A 271 -25.95 4.57 -12.70
CA GLY A 271 -26.48 5.32 -13.84
C GLY A 271 -26.61 6.82 -13.57
N ASN A 272 -25.91 7.36 -12.57
CA ASN A 272 -25.89 8.80 -12.32
C ASN A 272 -24.96 9.51 -13.31
N GLU A 273 -25.32 10.72 -13.73
CA GLU A 273 -24.40 11.58 -14.46
C GLU A 273 -23.21 11.95 -13.58
N LEU A 274 -22.01 11.84 -14.12
CA LEU A 274 -20.82 12.37 -13.47
C LEU A 274 -20.84 13.89 -13.54
N ASP A 275 -20.71 14.51 -12.38
CA ASP A 275 -20.28 15.90 -12.29
C ASP A 275 -18.93 16.07 -13.02
N PRO A 276 -18.75 17.09 -13.90
CA PRO A 276 -17.50 17.33 -14.61
C PRO A 276 -16.25 17.28 -13.72
N ASP A 277 -16.33 17.83 -12.51
CA ASP A 277 -15.23 17.81 -11.53
C ASP A 277 -14.82 16.39 -11.12
N ALA A 278 -15.74 15.43 -11.15
CA ALA A 278 -15.47 14.03 -10.84
C ALA A 278 -14.75 13.32 -12.00
N ALA A 279 -15.06 13.66 -13.24
CA ALA A 279 -14.37 13.12 -14.41
C ALA A 279 -12.91 13.59 -14.47
N GLU A 280 -12.66 14.87 -14.16
CA GLU A 280 -11.31 15.45 -14.12
C GLU A 280 -10.40 14.85 -13.03
N ARG A 281 -10.99 14.20 -12.02
CA ARG A 281 -10.24 13.52 -10.95
C ARG A 281 -9.71 12.15 -11.35
N ILE A 282 -10.19 11.55 -12.44
CA ILE A 282 -9.70 10.25 -12.92
C ILE A 282 -8.28 10.44 -13.47
N LEU A 283 -7.30 9.73 -12.89
CA LEU A 283 -5.90 9.84 -13.27
C LEU A 283 -5.44 8.74 -14.22
N ALA A 284 -5.98 7.53 -14.04
CA ALA A 284 -5.66 6.38 -14.86
C ALA A 284 -6.79 5.35 -14.85
N LEU A 285 -6.90 4.62 -15.96
CA LEU A 285 -7.85 3.55 -16.17
C LEU A 285 -7.10 2.31 -16.61
N PHE A 286 -7.57 1.15 -16.17
CA PHE A 286 -7.04 -0.14 -16.59
C PHE A 286 -8.16 -1.10 -16.91
N ARG A 287 -7.91 -1.97 -17.87
CA ARG A 287 -8.74 -3.10 -18.22
C ARG A 287 -8.11 -4.35 -17.64
N LEU A 288 -8.83 -5.04 -16.76
CA LEU A 288 -8.43 -6.35 -16.23
C LEU A 288 -9.21 -7.46 -16.93
N THR A 289 -8.50 -8.45 -17.43
CA THR A 289 -9.04 -9.69 -18.00
C THR A 289 -8.52 -10.89 -17.21
N PHE A 290 -9.42 -11.81 -16.85
CA PHE A 290 -9.02 -13.06 -16.19
C PHE A 290 -8.54 -14.07 -17.22
N CYS A 291 -7.41 -14.73 -16.97
CA CYS A 291 -6.92 -15.78 -17.84
C CYS A 291 -7.81 -17.02 -17.78
N ASP A 292 -8.39 -17.32 -16.61
CA ASP A 292 -9.39 -18.38 -16.43
C ASP A 292 -10.75 -17.81 -16.00
N THR A 293 -11.72 -17.82 -16.92
CA THR A 293 -13.12 -17.43 -16.63
C THR A 293 -13.81 -18.32 -15.61
N GLY A 294 -13.26 -19.50 -15.31
CA GLY A 294 -13.69 -20.40 -14.25
C GLY A 294 -13.54 -19.80 -12.84
N GLU A 295 -12.62 -18.86 -12.65
CA GLU A 295 -12.40 -18.13 -11.39
C GLU A 295 -13.40 -16.97 -11.21
N VAL A 296 -14.13 -16.58 -12.26
CA VAL A 296 -14.97 -15.37 -12.28
C VAL A 296 -16.43 -15.69 -11.97
N HIS A 297 -17.10 -14.78 -11.26
CA HIS A 297 -18.53 -14.84 -10.99
C HIS A 297 -19.31 -14.99 -12.32
N PRO A 298 -20.28 -15.93 -12.42
CA PRO A 298 -20.99 -16.20 -13.67
C PRO A 298 -21.64 -14.96 -14.31
N ASP A 299 -22.13 -14.04 -13.49
CA ASP A 299 -22.77 -12.80 -13.94
C ASP A 299 -21.79 -11.76 -14.52
N VAL A 300 -20.48 -11.99 -14.45
CA VAL A 300 -19.45 -11.18 -15.15
C VAL A 300 -18.93 -11.96 -16.35
N GLY A 301 -18.56 -13.24 -16.15
CA GLY A 301 -18.12 -14.13 -17.23
C GLY A 301 -16.79 -13.67 -17.84
N ALA A 302 -16.72 -13.57 -19.18
CA ALA A 302 -15.51 -13.17 -19.91
C ALA A 302 -15.36 -11.65 -20.11
N ARG A 303 -16.26 -10.84 -19.56
CA ARG A 303 -16.21 -9.37 -19.69
C ARG A 303 -15.08 -8.79 -18.84
N PRO A 304 -14.48 -7.67 -19.27
CA PRO A 304 -13.41 -7.04 -18.53
C PRO A 304 -13.91 -6.45 -17.20
N VAL A 305 -12.99 -6.35 -16.25
CA VAL A 305 -13.16 -5.56 -15.03
C VAL A 305 -12.42 -4.24 -15.20
N TRP A 306 -13.11 -3.12 -14.96
CA TRP A 306 -12.49 -1.80 -15.07
C TRP A 306 -11.85 -1.38 -13.75
N LEU A 307 -10.56 -1.08 -13.75
CA LEU A 307 -9.86 -0.51 -12.59
C LEU A 307 -9.73 1.00 -12.77
N ILE A 308 -10.15 1.75 -11.77
CA ILE A 308 -10.18 3.21 -11.82
C ILE A 308 -9.25 3.75 -10.74
N MET A 309 -8.31 4.64 -11.08
CA MET A 309 -7.54 5.42 -10.12
C MET A 309 -7.91 6.89 -10.25
N ALA A 310 -8.17 7.53 -9.12
CA ALA A 310 -8.55 8.93 -9.05
C ALA A 310 -7.77 9.66 -7.95
N MET A 311 -7.82 10.99 -8.01
CA MET A 311 -7.32 11.85 -6.95
C MET A 311 -8.47 12.46 -6.15
N THR A 312 -8.24 12.65 -4.86
CA THR A 312 -9.13 13.42 -4.00
C THR A 312 -9.02 14.93 -4.30
N PRO A 313 -9.98 15.76 -3.84
CA PRO A 313 -9.95 17.21 -4.06
C PRO A 313 -8.70 17.94 -3.54
N ASP A 314 -8.02 17.37 -2.54
CA ASP A 314 -6.72 17.83 -2.00
C ASP A 314 -5.51 17.41 -2.86
N LEU A 315 -5.74 16.95 -4.11
CA LEU A 315 -4.71 16.50 -5.05
C LEU A 315 -3.87 15.34 -4.48
N MET A 316 -4.53 14.38 -3.84
CA MET A 316 -3.88 13.22 -3.24
C MET A 316 -4.39 11.92 -3.84
N VAL A 317 -3.49 10.95 -4.00
CA VAL A 317 -3.82 9.56 -4.31
C VAL A 317 -3.49 8.70 -3.10
N ARG A 318 -4.48 7.93 -2.64
CA ARG A 318 -4.34 6.97 -1.54
C ARG A 318 -4.90 5.64 -2.01
N MET A 319 -4.04 4.87 -2.68
CA MET A 319 -4.43 3.57 -3.22
C MET A 319 -4.86 2.63 -2.09
N LYS A 320 -5.79 1.74 -2.40
CA LYS A 320 -6.35 0.73 -1.52
C LYS A 320 -6.15 -0.65 -2.17
N PRO A 321 -4.96 -1.27 -2.04
CA PRO A 321 -4.69 -2.60 -2.60
C PRO A 321 -5.64 -3.70 -2.14
N GLN A 322 -6.26 -3.53 -0.97
CA GLN A 322 -7.31 -4.41 -0.47
C GLN A 322 -8.50 -4.51 -1.43
N ASN A 323 -8.76 -3.48 -2.24
CA ASN A 323 -9.86 -3.49 -3.22
C ASN A 323 -9.56 -4.47 -4.37
N LEU A 324 -8.29 -4.75 -4.67
CA LEU A 324 -7.88 -5.78 -5.63
C LEU A 324 -8.03 -7.20 -5.08
N ILE A 325 -8.37 -7.35 -3.80
CA ILE A 325 -8.58 -8.63 -3.15
C ILE A 325 -10.06 -8.85 -2.85
N ALA A 326 -10.71 -7.85 -2.24
CA ALA A 326 -12.11 -7.93 -1.85
C ALA A 326 -13.09 -7.48 -2.95
N GLY A 327 -12.64 -6.65 -3.89
CA GLY A 327 -13.48 -6.04 -4.92
C GLY A 327 -13.56 -6.79 -6.24
N LEU A 328 -12.69 -7.78 -6.48
CA LEU A 328 -12.73 -8.56 -7.71
C LEU A 328 -13.93 -9.53 -7.72
N PRO A 329 -14.57 -9.76 -8.88
CA PRO A 329 -15.74 -10.63 -9.00
C PRO A 329 -15.33 -12.11 -9.06
N LEU A 330 -14.62 -12.58 -8.03
CA LEU A 330 -14.18 -13.96 -7.94
C LEU A 330 -15.34 -14.88 -7.54
N ARG A 331 -15.33 -16.12 -7.99
CA ARG A 331 -16.24 -17.13 -7.46
C ARG A 331 -15.92 -17.35 -5.99
N VAL A 332 -16.97 -17.47 -5.18
CA VAL A 332 -16.81 -17.93 -3.80
C VAL A 332 -16.39 -19.40 -3.84
N THR A 333 -15.09 -19.66 -3.86
CA THR A 333 -14.58 -21.00 -3.61
C THR A 333 -14.64 -21.27 -2.12
N ALA A 334 -15.36 -22.33 -1.71
CA ALA A 334 -15.18 -22.91 -0.39
C ALA A 334 -13.68 -23.17 -0.16
N PRO A 335 -13.15 -22.94 1.05
CA PRO A 335 -11.72 -23.11 1.30
C PRO A 335 -11.29 -24.52 0.88
N ARG A 336 -10.27 -24.61 0.00
CA ARG A 336 -9.60 -25.88 -0.28
C ARG A 336 -8.82 -26.24 0.98
N ASN A 337 -9.26 -27.33 1.63
CA ASN A 337 -8.70 -27.89 2.87
C ASN A 337 -7.21 -28.21 2.78
#